data_AF-A0A2V7RIK1-F1
#
_entry.id   AF-A0A2V7RIK1-F1
#
_cell.length_a   1.000
_cell.length_b   1.000
_cell.length_c   1.000
_cell.angle_alpha   90.00
_cell.angle_beta   90.00
_cell.angle_gamma   90.00
#
_symmetry.space_group_name_H-M   'P 1'
#
loop_
_entity.id
_entity.type
_entity.pdbx_description
1 polymer ?
#
loop_
_entity_poly.entity_id
_entity_poly.type
_entity_poly.pdbx_seq_one_letter_code
_entity_poly.pdbx_strand_id
1 'polypeptide(L)' 'MFGFEVMVLVGGLATVYAMFGLSGLPRLTTTVGYDPRFSAGDFGVWVDTTADRADEAMEVLRRHGAREVRSER' A
#
# COMPACT_ATOMS: atom_id res chain seq x y z
N MET A 1 -3.53 -39.84 -15.54
CA MET A 1 -3.03 -39.32 -14.25
C MET A 1 -2.96 -37.82 -14.38
N PHE A 2 -4.04 -37.09 -14.09
CA PHE A 2 -4.15 -35.63 -14.29
C PHE A 2 -4.31 -34.84 -12.99
N GLY A 3 -4.51 -35.54 -11.86
CA GLY A 3 -4.84 -34.89 -10.58
C GLY A 3 -3.75 -33.96 -10.08
N PHE A 4 -2.48 -34.31 -10.28
CA PHE A 4 -1.35 -33.45 -9.90
C PHE A 4 -1.33 -32.16 -10.73
N GLU A 5 -1.38 -32.25 -12.05
CA GLU A 5 -1.30 -31.09 -12.95
C GLU A 5 -2.49 -30.14 -12.74
N VAL A 6 -3.70 -30.69 -12.55
CA VAL A 6 -4.90 -29.89 -12.26
C VAL A 6 -4.81 -29.23 -10.88
N MET A 7 -4.32 -29.94 -9.86
CA MET A 7 -4.12 -29.37 -8.52
C MET A 7 -3.12 -28.21 -8.55
N VAL A 8 -2.00 -28.35 -9.28
CA VAL A 8 -1.00 -27.28 -9.45
C VAL A 8 -1.61 -26.08 -10.18
N LEU A 9 -2.34 -26.31 -11.27
CA LEU A 9 -2.98 -25.24 -12.04
C LEU A 9 -4.01 -24.48 -11.19
N VAL A 10 -4.91 -25.20 -10.52
CA VAL A 10 -5.96 -24.60 -9.68
C VAL A 10 -5.35 -23.89 -8.49
N GLY A 11 -4.34 -24.49 -7.83
CA GLY A 11 -3.63 -23.88 -6.72
C GLY A 11 -2.95 -22.58 -7.13
N GLY A 12 -2.16 -22.60 -8.21
CA GLY A 12 -1.47 -21.41 -8.70
C GLY A 12 -2.42 -20.29 -9.12
N LEU A 13 -3.49 -20.63 -9.84
CA LEU A 13 -4.50 -19.64 -10.25
C LEU A 13 -5.25 -19.05 -9.05
N ALA A 14 -5.62 -19.88 -8.06
CA ALA A 14 -6.28 -19.43 -6.84
C ALA A 14 -5.38 -18.50 -6.01
N THR A 15 -4.09 -18.80 -5.90
CA THR A 15 -3.12 -17.93 -5.22
C THR A 15 -3.04 -16.56 -5.87
N VAL A 16 -2.88 -16.50 -7.19
CA VAL A 16 -2.80 -15.22 -7.93
C VAL A 16 -4.11 -14.44 -7.81
N TYR A 17 -5.24 -15.13 -7.96
CA TYR A 17 -6.57 -14.51 -7.82
C TYR A 17 -6.80 -13.93 -6.42
N ALA A 18 -6.49 -14.70 -5.38
CA ALA A 18 -6.57 -14.24 -4.00
C ALA A 18 -5.60 -13.08 -3.72
N MET A 19 -4.39 -13.12 -4.27
CA MET A 19 -3.42 -12.03 -4.16
C MET A 19 -3.98 -10.73 -4.72
N PHE A 20 -4.60 -10.75 -5.91
CA PHE A 20 -5.23 -9.56 -6.48
C PHE A 20 -6.36 -9.04 -5.57
N GLY A 21 -7.28 -9.90 -5.16
CA GLY A 21 -8.42 -9.51 -4.32
C GLY A 21 -8.02 -8.96 -2.95
N LEU A 22 -7.11 -9.64 -2.24
CA LEU A 22 -6.68 -9.25 -0.89
C LEU A 22 -5.74 -8.04 -0.88
N SER A 23 -4.92 -7.87 -1.93
CA SER A 23 -4.06 -6.68 -2.08
C SER A 23 -4.83 -5.45 -2.56
N GLY A 24 -6.12 -5.62 -2.90
CA GLY A 24 -6.98 -4.57 -3.45
C GLY A 24 -6.65 -4.18 -4.89
N LEU A 25 -5.95 -5.03 -5.65
CA LEU A 25 -5.68 -4.87 -7.07
C LEU A 25 -6.86 -5.47 -7.87
N PRO A 26 -7.49 -4.81 -8.86
CA PRO A 26 -7.06 -3.61 -9.58
C PRO A 26 -7.54 -2.32 -8.90
N ARG A 27 -6.60 -1.51 -8.39
CA ARG A 27 -6.92 -0.16 -7.89
C ARG A 27 -7.12 0.75 -9.09
N LEU A 28 -8.36 1.22 -9.29
CA LEU A 28 -8.75 2.19 -10.33
C LEU A 28 -8.26 3.62 -10.06
N THR A 29 -7.74 3.89 -8.85
CA THR A 29 -7.20 5.19 -8.45
C THR A 29 -5.72 5.07 -8.11
N THR A 30 -4.93 6.07 -8.48
CA THR A 30 -3.54 6.21 -8.03
C THR A 30 -3.51 6.09 -6.51
N THR A 31 -2.58 5.29 -5.97
CA THR A 31 -2.42 5.15 -4.52
C THR A 31 -2.12 6.54 -3.96
N VAL A 32 -3.08 7.12 -3.23
CA VAL A 32 -2.91 8.41 -2.55
C VAL A 32 -1.69 8.27 -1.63
N GLY A 33 -0.77 9.23 -1.70
CA GLY A 33 0.47 9.16 -0.95
C GLY A 33 1.54 8.22 -1.50
N TYR A 34 1.44 7.69 -2.74
CA TYR A 34 2.56 6.97 -3.36
C TYR A 34 3.54 7.93 -4.05
N ASP A 35 4.81 7.88 -3.64
CA ASP A 35 5.93 8.55 -4.30
C ASP A 35 6.89 7.50 -4.90
N PRO A 36 7.35 7.65 -6.17
CA PRO A 36 8.29 6.71 -6.79
C PRO A 36 9.56 6.46 -5.99
N ARG A 37 9.99 7.40 -5.14
CA ARG A 37 11.13 7.25 -4.22
C ARG A 37 10.95 6.08 -3.26
N PHE A 38 9.70 5.72 -2.93
CA PHE A 38 9.44 4.58 -2.04
C PHE A 38 9.86 3.24 -2.64
N SER A 39 9.91 3.15 -3.96
CA SER A 39 10.45 1.97 -4.66
C SER A 39 11.98 2.03 -4.83
N ALA A 40 12.62 3.16 -4.54
CA ALA A 40 14.05 3.40 -4.74
C ALA A 40 14.88 3.38 -3.44
N GLY A 41 14.23 3.22 -2.27
CA GLY A 41 14.90 3.07 -0.97
C GLY A 41 14.43 4.01 0.13
N ASP A 42 13.55 4.98 -0.19
CA ASP A 42 12.88 5.78 0.83
C ASP A 42 11.67 5.04 1.41
N PHE A 43 11.29 5.33 2.65
CA PHE A 43 10.09 4.76 3.28
C PHE A 43 9.10 5.86 3.60
N GLY A 44 7.83 5.63 3.26
CA GLY A 44 6.73 6.55 3.53
C GLY A 44 5.76 6.02 4.58
N VAL A 45 5.18 6.92 5.37
CA VAL A 45 4.04 6.64 6.25
C VAL A 45 2.91 7.56 5.83
N TRP A 46 1.75 6.98 5.53
CA TRP A 46 0.54 7.71 5.22
C TRP A 46 -0.46 7.57 6.36
N VAL A 47 -1.08 8.69 6.74
CA VAL A 47 -2.05 8.76 7.84
C VAL A 47 -3.29 9.49 7.33
N ASP A 48 -4.43 8.81 7.37
CA ASP A 48 -5.73 9.45 7.15
C ASP A 48 -6.08 10.29 8.39
N THR A 49 -6.44 11.56 8.19
CA THR A 49 -6.79 12.46 9.28
C THR A 49 -7.80 13.51 8.83
N THR A 50 -8.52 14.08 9.79
CA THR A 50 -9.40 15.23 9.54
C THR A 50 -8.58 16.52 9.50
N ALA A 51 -9.10 17.56 8.82
CA ALA A 51 -8.41 18.84 8.68
C ALA A 51 -8.00 19.47 10.02
N ASP A 52 -8.81 19.29 11.07
CA ASP A 52 -8.56 19.79 12.43
C ASP A 52 -7.35 19.12 13.11
N ARG A 53 -7.04 17.87 12.72
CA ARG A 53 -5.94 17.08 13.31
C ARG A 53 -4.74 16.92 12.40
N ALA A 54 -4.75 17.55 11.23
CA ALA A 54 -3.64 17.46 10.28
C ALA A 54 -2.35 18.04 10.86
N ASP A 55 -2.42 19.17 11.57
CA ASP A 55 -1.24 19.82 12.14
C ASP A 55 -0.61 19.00 13.27
N GLU A 56 -1.44 18.45 14.17
CA GLU A 56 -1.02 17.53 15.23
C GLU A 56 -0.34 16.28 14.65
N ALA A 57 -0.95 15.67 13.62
CA ALA A 57 -0.37 14.50 12.96
C ALA A 57 0.99 14.81 12.32
N MET A 58 1.12 15.98 11.67
CA MET A 58 2.40 16.42 11.10
C MET A 58 3.47 16.66 12.16
N GLU A 59 3.11 17.25 13.30
CA GLU A 59 4.04 17.46 14.42
C GLU A 59 4.52 16.13 14.99
N VAL A 60 3.62 15.17 15.19
CA VAL A 60 3.97 13.82 15.65
C VAL A 60 4.94 13.16 14.68
N LEU A 61 4.69 13.21 13.37
CA LEU A 61 5.58 12.62 12.35
C LEU A 61 6.97 13.28 12.39
N ARG A 62 7.03 14.61 12.44
CA ARG A 62 8.31 15.34 12.52
C ARG A 62 9.08 15.00 13.79
N ARG A 63 8.40 14.96 14.94
CA ARG A 63 9.01 14.63 16.25
C ARG A 63 9.66 13.25 16.25
N HIS A 64 9.10 12.28 15.51
CA HIS A 64 9.61 10.91 15.43
C HIS A 64 10.59 10.68 14.27
N GLY A 65 11.10 11.76 13.65
CA GLY A 65 12.20 11.67 12.68
C GLY A 65 11.77 11.56 11.22
N ALA A 66 10.52 11.89 10.88
CA ALA A 66 10.12 12.00 9.48
C ALA A 66 10.94 13.08 8.77
N ARG A 67 11.72 12.68 7.76
CA ARG A 67 12.59 13.56 6.98
C ARG A 67 11.82 14.59 6.16
N GLU A 68 10.68 14.18 5.62
CA GLU A 68 9.79 15.02 4.83
C GLU A 68 8.35 14.72 5.24
N VAL A 69 7.56 15.77 5.48
CA VAL A 69 6.15 15.66 5.86
C VAL A 69 5.34 16.58 4.95
N ARG A 70 4.39 16.00 4.22
CA ARG A 70 3.50 16.70 3.27
C ARG A 70 2.05 16.42 3.63
N SER A 71 1.19 17.41 3.42
CA SER A 71 -0.26 17.25 3.50
C SER A 71 -0.79 17.13 2.07
N GLU A 72 -1.26 15.94 1.71
CA GLU A 72 -2.01 15.70 0.48
C GLU A 72 -3.50 15.86 0.82
N ARG A 73 -4.11 16.91 0.26
CA ARG A 73 -5.49 17.34 0.52
C ARG A 73 -6.50 16.53 -0.27
#